data_AF-A0A7Z9WVR3-F1
#
_entry.id   AF-A0A7Z9WVR3-F1
#
_cell.length_a   1.000
_cell.length_b   1.000
_cell.length_c   1.000
_cell.angle_alpha   90.00
_cell.angle_beta   90.00
_cell.angle_gamma   90.00
#
_symmetry.space_group_name_H-M   'P 1'
#
loop_
_entity.id
_entity.type
_entity.pdbx_description
1 polymer ?
#
loop_
_entity_poly.entity_id
_entity_poly.type
_entity_poly.pdbx_seq_one_letter_code
_entity_poly.pdbx_strand_id
1 'polypeptide(L)'
;MMDLGILGEYVYDDRDDGWLPTIYENDIMGGLRLAVNDMDDSNILLGVIRDIHVGSTIIAVEASRRIGESVRINLDASFFINMDKEDPAFSLAQDDLIKLELVWYW
;
A
#
# COMPACT_ATOMS: atom_id res chain seq x y z
N MET A 1 21.24 1.41 13.85
CA MET A 1 20.17 0.72 14.61
C MET A 1 18.96 0.73 13.72
N MET A 2 18.29 -0.39 13.47
CA MET A 2 17.10 -0.42 12.61
C MET A 2 15.86 -0.04 13.41
N ASP A 3 14.92 0.66 12.76
CA ASP A 3 13.64 1.05 13.36
C ASP A 3 12.49 0.29 12.69
N LEU A 4 11.62 -0.29 13.51
CA LEU A 4 10.39 -0.94 13.08
C LEU A 4 9.19 -0.13 13.59
N GLY A 5 8.39 0.37 12.66
CA GLY A 5 7.13 1.07 12.91
C GLY A 5 5.93 0.21 12.55
N ILE A 6 4.83 0.46 13.24
CA ILE A 6 3.50 -0.08 12.92
C ILE A 6 2.54 1.09 12.72
N LEU A 7 1.62 0.93 11.78
CA LEU A 7 0.52 1.87 11.54
C LEU A 7 -0.79 1.11 11.40
N GLY A 8 -1.88 1.77 11.76
CA GLY A 8 -3.22 1.20 11.64
C GLY A 8 -4.28 2.29 11.67
N GLU A 9 -5.31 2.10 10.87
CA GLU A 9 -6.45 3.00 10.73
C GLU A 9 -7.72 2.17 10.52
N TYR A 10 -8.85 2.66 11.01
CA TYR A 10 -10.17 2.13 10.69
C TYR A 10 -10.95 3.25 10.03
N VAL A 11 -11.45 2.99 8.82
CA VAL A 11 -12.21 3.95 8.03
C VAL A 11 -13.64 3.45 7.97
N TYR A 12 -14.56 4.32 8.39
CA TYR A 12 -15.99 4.08 8.34
C TYR A 12 -16.70 5.26 7.69
N ASP A 13 -17.60 4.95 6.77
CA ASP A 13 -18.42 5.91 6.06
C ASP A 13 -19.90 5.52 6.19
N ASP A 14 -20.74 6.48 6.60
CA ASP A 14 -22.17 6.31 6.83
C ASP A 14 -23.05 6.94 5.74
N ARG A 15 -22.47 7.30 4.59
CA ARG A 15 -23.22 7.86 3.45
C ARG A 15 -24.10 6.78 2.81
N ASP A 16 -25.26 6.55 3.44
CA ASP A 16 -26.32 5.59 3.10
C ASP A 16 -26.95 5.78 1.69
N ASP A 17 -26.64 6.87 0.99
CA ASP A 17 -27.40 7.35 -0.16
C ASP A 17 -26.59 7.35 -1.47
N GLY A 18 -26.17 6.15 -1.91
CA GLY A 18 -26.17 5.65 -3.29
C GLY A 18 -25.70 6.49 -4.50
N TRP A 19 -25.20 7.72 -4.34
CA TRP A 19 -24.87 8.59 -5.46
C TRP A 19 -23.40 8.51 -5.88
N LEU A 20 -22.49 8.18 -4.96
CA LEU A 20 -21.07 7.95 -5.28
C LEU A 20 -20.50 6.88 -4.32
N PRO A 21 -20.30 5.64 -4.78
CA PRO A 21 -19.61 4.62 -4.00
C PRO A 21 -18.19 5.09 -3.65
N THR A 22 -17.76 4.91 -2.40
CA THR A 22 -16.41 5.24 -1.98
C THR A 22 -15.60 3.98 -1.72
N ILE A 23 -14.40 3.92 -2.30
CA ILE A 23 -13.49 2.78 -2.18
C ILE A 23 -12.99 2.50 -0.76
N TYR A 24 -13.28 3.40 0.18
CA TYR A 24 -13.03 3.21 1.60
C TYR A 24 -14.33 3.53 2.34
N GLU A 25 -15.03 2.50 2.79
CA GLU A 25 -16.36 2.61 3.41
C GLU A 25 -16.38 1.89 4.77
N ASN A 26 -15.89 0.67 4.85
CA ASN A 26 -15.84 -0.08 6.10
C ASN A 26 -14.58 -0.95 6.13
N ASP A 27 -13.45 -0.28 6.28
CA ASP A 27 -12.13 -0.83 6.02
C ASP A 27 -11.23 -0.75 7.25
N ILE A 28 -10.46 -1.80 7.47
CA ILE A 28 -9.29 -1.76 8.34
C ILE A 28 -8.04 -1.63 7.48
N MET A 29 -7.17 -0.69 7.85
CA MET A 29 -5.87 -0.49 7.25
C MET A 29 -4.81 -0.77 8.29
N GLY A 30 -3.71 -1.39 7.88
CA GLY A 30 -2.58 -1.66 8.74
C GLY A 30 -1.30 -1.79 7.96
N GLY A 31 -0.17 -1.57 8.61
CA GLY A 31 1.11 -1.70 7.95
C GLY A 31 2.31 -1.76 8.88
N LEU A 32 3.42 -2.21 8.31
CA LEU A 32 4.72 -2.29 8.96
C LEU A 32 5.73 -1.51 8.14
N ARG A 33 6.50 -0.65 8.80
CA ARG A 33 7.60 0.09 8.18
C ARG A 33 8.92 -0.32 8.82
N LEU A 34 9.86 -0.80 8.02
CA LEU A 34 11.24 -1.03 8.43
C LEU A 34 12.14 0.04 7.82
N ALA A 35 12.81 0.81 8.68
CA ALA A 35 13.92 1.68 8.29
C ALA A 35 15.22 1.03 8.77
N VAL A 36 16.11 0.71 7.83
CA VAL A 36 17.39 0.04 8.18
C VAL A 36 18.35 1.00 8.87
N ASN A 37 18.20 2.31 8.61
CA ASN A 37 19.08 3.38 9.07
C ASN A 37 20.55 3.11 8.71
N ASP A 38 20.79 2.60 7.50
CA ASP A 38 22.11 2.49 6.89
C ASP A 38 22.45 3.76 6.08
N MET A 39 23.70 3.87 5.65
CA MET A 39 24.12 5.00 4.82
C MET A 39 23.36 5.09 3.50
N ASP A 40 22.81 3.97 3.02
CA ASP A 40 22.09 3.86 1.76
C ASP A 40 20.58 4.16 1.88
N ASP A 41 20.11 4.56 3.07
CA ASP A 41 18.71 4.92 3.33
C ASP A 41 17.72 3.84 2.86
N SER A 42 17.96 2.60 3.31
CA SER A 42 17.16 1.45 2.92
C SER A 42 15.88 1.38 3.75
N ASN A 43 14.75 1.36 3.06
CA ASN A 43 13.42 1.41 3.66
C ASN A 43 12.47 0.41 2.98
N ILE A 44 11.58 -0.21 3.77
CA ILE A 44 10.47 -1.03 3.27
C ILE A 44 9.20 -0.69 4.05
N LEU A 45 8.08 -0.55 3.35
CA LEU A 45 6.74 -0.43 3.88
C LEU A 45 5.88 -1.56 3.32
N LEU A 46 5.21 -2.29 4.20
CA LEU A 46 4.19 -3.28 3.87
C LEU A 46 2.85 -2.76 4.38
N GLY A 47 1.87 -2.62 3.51
CA GLY A 47 0.51 -2.16 3.83
C GLY A 47 -0.54 -3.20 3.45
N VAL A 48 -1.61 -3.26 4.24
CA VAL A 48 -2.80 -4.06 3.97
C VAL A 48 -4.02 -3.20 4.24
N ILE A 49 -4.97 -3.18 3.31
CA ILE A 49 -6.31 -2.63 3.47
C ILE A 49 -7.28 -3.78 3.29
N ARG A 50 -8.27 -3.89 4.16
CA ARG A 50 -9.28 -4.94 4.09
C ARG A 50 -10.64 -4.39 4.46
N ASP A 51 -11.58 -4.53 3.53
CA ASP A 51 -12.99 -4.33 3.81
C ASP A 51 -13.46 -5.43 4.78
N ILE A 52 -14.10 -5.03 5.89
CA ILE A 52 -14.52 -5.96 6.94
C ILE A 52 -15.90 -6.57 6.69
N HIS A 53 -16.65 -6.08 5.69
CA HIS A 53 -17.97 -6.57 5.31
C HIS A 53 -17.89 -7.68 4.24
N VAL A 54 -17.28 -7.37 3.09
CA VAL A 54 -17.18 -8.27 1.92
C VAL A 54 -15.82 -8.96 1.79
N GLY A 55 -14.78 -8.45 2.48
CA GLY A 55 -13.49 -9.15 2.59
C GLY A 55 -12.50 -8.89 1.46
N SER A 56 -12.78 -7.96 0.55
CA SER A 56 -11.81 -7.44 -0.41
C SER A 56 -10.54 -6.99 0.30
N THR A 57 -9.38 -7.33 -0.26
CA THR A 57 -8.09 -7.06 0.38
C THR A 57 -7.11 -6.48 -0.62
N ILE A 58 -6.53 -5.32 -0.28
CA ILE A 58 -5.45 -4.69 -1.04
C ILE A 58 -4.15 -4.84 -0.24
N ILE A 59 -3.10 -5.36 -0.88
CA ILE A 59 -1.76 -5.46 -0.29
C ILE A 59 -0.83 -4.55 -1.07
N ALA A 60 -0.09 -3.70 -0.37
CA ALA A 60 0.90 -2.80 -0.95
C ALA A 60 2.30 -3.06 -0.37
N VAL A 61 3.31 -2.97 -1.21
CA VAL A 61 4.73 -3.05 -0.84
C VAL A 61 5.45 -1.89 -1.49
N GLU A 62 6.08 -1.06 -0.68
CA GLU A 62 6.98 -0.01 -1.15
C GLU A 62 8.37 -0.27 -0.57
N ALA A 63 9.40 -0.27 -1.40
CA ALA A 63 10.78 -0.40 -0.95
C ALA A 63 11.67 0.59 -1.69
N SER A 64 12.64 1.16 -0.99
CA SER A 64 13.62 2.06 -1.60
C SER A 64 15.00 1.87 -1.00
N ARG A 65 16.02 2.10 -1.82
CA ARG A 65 17.42 2.08 -1.41
C ARG A 65 18.30 2.86 -2.39
N ARG A 66 19.33 3.54 -1.87
CA ARG A 66 20.41 4.11 -2.69
C ARG A 66 21.47 3.05 -3.03
N ILE A 67 21.95 3.05 -4.27
CA ILE A 67 23.06 2.24 -4.73
C ILE A 67 24.23 3.17 -5.07
N GLY A 68 25.29 3.11 -4.26
CA GLY A 68 26.40 4.05 -4.34
C GLY A 68 25.96 5.47 -3.98
N GLU A 69 26.53 6.48 -4.64
CA GLU A 69 26.26 7.88 -4.32
C GLU A 69 25.22 8.53 -5.27
N SER A 70 24.96 7.92 -6.42
CA SER A 70 24.25 8.59 -7.51
C SER A 70 22.94 7.91 -7.91
N VAL A 71 22.66 6.67 -7.52
CA VAL A 71 21.45 5.96 -7.99
C VAL A 71 20.55 5.61 -6.83
N ARG A 72 19.24 5.79 -6.98
CA ARG A 72 18.22 5.24 -6.08
C ARG A 72 17.33 4.26 -6.85
N ILE A 73 17.03 3.13 -6.23
CA ILE A 73 16.08 2.15 -6.72
C ILE A 73 14.83 2.22 -5.86
N ASN A 74 13.66 2.30 -6.50
CA ASN A 74 12.36 2.20 -5.85
C ASN A 74 11.59 1.01 -6.42
N LEU A 75 10.90 0.27 -5.56
CA LEU A 75 9.96 -0.78 -5.89
C LEU A 75 8.61 -0.40 -5.30
N ASP A 76 7.58 -0.32 -6.12
CA ASP A 76 6.19 -0.19 -5.70
C ASP A 76 5.41 -1.39 -6.25
N ALA A 77 4.71 -2.11 -5.40
CA ALA A 77 3.86 -3.22 -5.81
C ALA A 77 2.52 -3.16 -5.07
N SER A 78 1.45 -3.45 -5.80
CA SER A 78 0.07 -3.49 -5.26
C SER A 78 -0.63 -4.73 -5.79
N PHE A 79 -1.35 -5.42 -4.92
CA PHE A 79 -2.10 -6.64 -5.23
C PHE A 79 -3.53 -6.54 -4.71
N PHE A 80 -4.49 -6.95 -5.53
CA PHE A 80 -5.92 -6.86 -5.27
C PHE A 80 -6.51 -8.26 -5.16
N ILE A 81 -6.84 -8.69 -3.94
CA ILE A 81 -7.14 -10.08 -3.60
C ILE A 81 -8.58 -10.20 -3.14
N ASN A 82 -9.31 -11.19 -3.67
CA ASN A 82 -10.70 -11.49 -3.33
C ASN A 82 -11.62 -10.25 -3.43
N MET A 83 -11.40 -9.40 -4.43
CA MET A 83 -12.22 -8.21 -4.64
C MET A 83 -13.66 -8.62 -4.95
N ASP A 84 -14.59 -8.29 -4.05
CA ASP A 84 -16.01 -8.59 -4.23
C ASP A 84 -16.64 -7.62 -5.24
N LYS A 85 -17.65 -8.07 -6.00
CA LYS A 85 -18.33 -7.24 -7.01
C LYS A 85 -19.20 -6.15 -6.39
N GLU A 86 -19.62 -6.34 -5.15
CA GLU A 86 -20.39 -5.36 -4.38
C GLU A 86 -19.48 -4.26 -3.81
N ASP A 87 -18.16 -4.49 -3.79
CA ASP A 87 -17.18 -3.52 -3.32
C ASP A 87 -16.94 -2.39 -4.34
N PRO A 88 -17.01 -1.11 -3.95
CA PRO A 88 -16.63 0.02 -4.80
C PRO A 88 -15.23 -0.10 -5.42
N ALA A 89 -14.29 -0.75 -4.73
CA ALA A 89 -12.93 -1.00 -5.18
C ALA A 89 -12.83 -2.16 -6.20
N PHE A 90 -13.92 -2.84 -6.56
CA PHE A 90 -13.92 -3.93 -7.54
C PHE A 90 -13.32 -3.55 -8.89
N SER A 91 -13.40 -2.27 -9.28
CA SER A 91 -12.79 -1.78 -10.52
C SER A 91 -11.27 -2.03 -10.59
N LEU A 92 -10.60 -2.22 -9.45
CA LEU A 92 -9.18 -2.51 -9.34
C LEU A 92 -8.85 -4.02 -9.31
N ALA A 93 -9.85 -4.89 -9.39
CA ALA A 93 -9.68 -6.34 -9.21
C ALA A 93 -8.73 -7.04 -10.19
N GLN A 94 -8.34 -6.37 -11.27
CA GLN A 94 -7.41 -6.89 -12.27
C GLN A 94 -6.18 -5.99 -12.48
N ASP A 95 -5.95 -5.06 -11.55
CA ASP A 95 -4.96 -4.00 -11.68
C ASP A 95 -3.72 -4.24 -10.80
N ASP A 96 -3.39 -5.52 -10.53
CA ASP A 96 -2.13 -5.91 -9.89
C ASP A 96 -0.95 -5.23 -10.59
N LEU A 97 -0.11 -4.54 -9.81
CA LEU A 97 0.97 -3.71 -10.31
C LEU A 97 2.29 -4.06 -9.64
N ILE A 98 3.35 -4.09 -10.44
CA ILE A 98 4.73 -4.07 -9.95
C ILE A 98 5.49 -3.05 -10.77
N LYS A 99 6.11 -2.08 -10.11
CA LYS A 99 6.89 -1.01 -10.72
C LYS A 99 8.27 -0.98 -10.09
N LEU A 100 9.29 -1.02 -10.94
CA LEU A 100 10.68 -0.82 -10.55
C LEU A 100 11.18 0.48 -11.19
N GLU A 101 11.70 1.39 -10.38
CA GLU A 101 12.20 2.69 -10.82
C GLU A 101 13.68 2.85 -10.47
N LEU A 102 14.42 3.45 -11.40
CA LEU A 102 15.83 3.82 -11.25
C LEU A 102 15.94 5.34 -11.39
N VAL A 103 16.34 6.01 -10.32
CA VAL A 103 16.56 7.46 -10.30
C VAL A 103 18.07 7.72 -10.22
N TRP A 104 18.61 8.46 -11.19
CA TRP A 104 20.01 8.86 -11.21
C TRP A 104 20.17 10.36 -10.91
N TYR A 105 21.04 10.69 -9.96
CA TYR A 105 21.44 12.04 -9.57
C TYR A 105 22.83 12.39 -10.13
N TRP A 106 23.00 13.61 -10.65
CA TRP A 106 24.25 14.16 -11.18
C TRP A 106 24.90 15.18 -10.24
#